data_AF-A0A258FZP5-F1
#
_entry.id   AF-A0A258FZP5-F1
#
_cell.length_a   1.000
_cell.length_b   1.000
_cell.length_c   1.000
_cell.angle_alpha   90.00
_cell.angle_beta   90.00
_cell.angle_gamma   90.00
#
_symmetry.space_group_name_H-M   'P 1'
#
loop_
_entity.id
_entity.type
_entity.pdbx_description
1 polymer ?
#
loop_
_entity_poly.entity_id
_entity_poly.type
_entity_poly.pdbx_seq_one_letter_code
_entity_poly.pdbx_strand_id
1 'polypeptide(L)'
;RTIADRGRATHRQWVGDVFARWLPLVPAERREGVHDRLVIALDLYVWKLLRADMGRSVEQLRKAMLEMAADALGLEPGDLERPALLTEA
;
A
#
# COMPACT_ATOMS: atom_id res chain seq x y z
N ARG A 1 19.44 9.56 -14.88
CA ARG A 1 18.22 8.98 -14.28
C ARG A 1 17.29 8.57 -15.41
N THR A 2 16.84 7.32 -15.40
CA THR A 2 15.90 6.78 -16.39
C THR A 2 14.46 7.19 -16.05
N ILE A 3 13.53 7.04 -17.00
CA ILE A 3 12.09 7.22 -16.75
C ILE A 3 11.61 6.33 -15.59
N ALA A 4 12.16 5.10 -15.50
CA ALA A 4 11.83 4.16 -14.43
C ALA A 4 12.28 4.65 -13.04
N ASP A 5 13.43 5.32 -12.94
CA ASP A 5 13.89 5.89 -11.66
C ASP A 5 12.92 6.95 -11.16
N ARG A 6 12.40 7.79 -12.08
CA ARG A 6 11.39 8.80 -11.76
C ARG A 6 10.08 8.13 -11.31
N GLY A 7 9.65 7.08 -12.01
CA GLY A 7 8.48 6.30 -11.64
C GLY A 7 8.57 5.74 -10.21
N ARG A 8 9.70 5.12 -9.85
CA ARG A 8 9.91 4.59 -8.50
C ARG A 8 9.91 5.67 -7.42
N ALA A 9 10.52 6.83 -7.71
CA ALA A 9 10.50 7.97 -6.78
C ALA A 9 9.07 8.51 -6.59
N THR A 10 8.32 8.69 -7.67
CA THR A 10 6.92 9.13 -7.62
C THR A 10 6.03 8.12 -6.89
N HIS A 11 6.19 6.82 -7.13
CA HIS A 11 5.48 5.77 -6.40
C HIS A 11 5.76 5.84 -4.90
N ARG A 12 7.04 5.92 -4.50
CA ARG A 12 7.43 6.05 -3.09
C ARG A 12 6.77 7.25 -2.42
N GLN A 13 6.80 8.41 -3.08
CA GLN A 13 6.17 9.63 -2.57
C GLN A 13 4.66 9.44 -2.42
N TRP A 14 3.99 8.97 -3.48
CA TRP A 14 2.53 8.77 -3.47
C TRP A 14 2.08 7.81 -2.37
N VAL A 15 2.80 6.70 -2.13
CA VAL A 15 2.50 5.79 -1.01
C VAL A 15 2.60 6.52 0.33
N GLY A 16 3.60 7.40 0.50
CA GLY A 16 3.72 8.23 1.70
C GLY A 16 2.49 9.14 1.90
N ASP A 17 2.01 9.75 0.81
CA ASP A 17 0.83 10.62 0.82
C ASP A 17 -0.46 9.85 1.14
N VAL A 18 -0.66 8.66 0.54
CA VAL A 18 -1.82 7.80 0.81
C VAL A 18 -1.88 7.37 2.27
N PHE A 19 -0.74 7.02 2.85
CA PHE A 19 -0.66 6.52 4.23
C PHE A 19 -0.31 7.61 5.26
N ALA A 20 -0.40 8.89 4.88
CA ALA A 20 -0.03 10.02 5.74
C ALA A 20 -0.79 10.06 7.08
N ARG A 21 -2.00 9.47 7.15
CA ARG A 21 -2.78 9.34 8.39
C ARG A 21 -2.16 8.34 9.37
N TRP A 22 -1.55 7.26 8.90
CA TRP A 22 -1.11 6.15 9.73
C TRP A 22 0.40 6.15 9.98
N LEU A 23 1.23 6.57 9.02
CA LEU A 23 2.68 6.60 9.16
C LEU A 23 3.20 7.39 10.39
N PRO A 24 2.60 8.54 10.78
CA PRO A 24 3.02 9.25 11.99
C PRO A 24 2.75 8.49 13.29
N LEU A 25 1.78 7.56 13.30
CA LEU A 25 1.43 6.73 14.46
C LEU A 25 2.43 5.60 14.70
N VAL A 26 3.22 5.25 13.67
CA VAL A 26 4.30 4.28 13.77
C VAL A 26 5.50 4.92 14.51
N PRO A 27 6.14 4.20 15.46
CA PRO A 27 7.38 4.66 16.09
C PRO A 27 8.42 5.09 15.06
N ALA A 28 9.10 6.21 15.33
CA ALA A 28 9.97 6.87 14.35
C ALA A 28 11.07 5.94 13.81
N GLU A 29 11.62 5.09 14.67
CA GLU A 29 12.65 4.11 14.36
C GLU A 29 12.17 2.97 13.44
N ARG A 30 10.85 2.76 13.30
CA ARG A 30 10.26 1.74 12.42
C ARG A 30 9.63 2.33 11.16
N ARG A 31 9.37 3.64 11.13
CA ARG A 31 8.56 4.29 10.09
C ARG A 31 9.08 4.09 8.68
N GLU A 32 10.39 4.18 8.48
CA GLU A 32 11.01 3.97 7.16
C GLU A 32 10.79 2.54 6.66
N GLY A 33 11.06 1.54 7.50
CA GLY A 33 10.84 0.14 7.15
C GLY A 33 9.36 -0.20 6.91
N VAL A 34 8.43 0.46 7.61
CA VAL A 34 6.99 0.35 7.32
C VAL A 34 6.64 0.98 5.97
N HIS A 35 7.18 2.16 5.68
CA HIS A 35 6.98 2.81 4.38
C HIS A 35 7.50 1.95 3.23
N ASP A 36 8.67 1.32 3.38
CA ASP A 36 9.24 0.40 2.38
C ASP A 36 8.30 -0.79 2.09
N ARG A 37 7.75 -1.40 3.15
CA ARG A 37 6.79 -2.52 3.01
C ARG A 37 5.51 -2.10 2.28
N LEU A 38 4.99 -0.91 2.58
CA LEU A 38 3.84 -0.34 1.87
C LEU A 38 4.16 -0.09 0.38
N VAL A 39 5.34 0.46 0.09
CA VAL A 39 5.80 0.69 -1.30
C VAL A 39 5.84 -0.62 -2.08
N ILE A 40 6.36 -1.70 -1.48
CA ILE A 40 6.42 -3.03 -2.10
C ILE A 40 5.01 -3.59 -2.29
N ALA A 41 4.16 -3.55 -1.26
CA ALA A 41 2.80 -4.11 -1.32
C ALA A 41 1.93 -3.45 -2.41
N LEU A 42 2.18 -2.17 -2.72
CA LEU A 42 1.46 -1.39 -3.73
C LEU A 42 2.20 -1.31 -5.08
N ASP A 43 3.31 -2.03 -5.26
CA ASP A 43 4.07 -2.01 -6.50
C ASP A 43 3.31 -2.70 -7.65
N LEU A 44 3.44 -2.13 -8.85
CA LEU A 44 2.81 -2.68 -10.07
C LEU A 44 3.27 -4.11 -10.38
N TYR A 45 4.51 -4.47 -10.03
CA TYR A 45 5.01 -5.81 -10.21
C TYR A 45 4.34 -6.81 -9.27
N VAL A 46 4.05 -6.42 -8.02
CA VAL A 46 3.27 -7.25 -7.09
C VAL A 46 1.84 -7.46 -7.61
N TRP A 47 1.22 -6.41 -8.14
CA TRP A 47 -0.08 -6.53 -8.83
C TRP A 47 0.00 -7.53 -9.99
N LYS A 48 1.03 -7.42 -10.83
CA LYS A 48 1.25 -8.31 -11.99
C LYS A 48 1.45 -9.75 -11.56
N LEU A 49 2.29 -10.00 -10.55
CA LEU A 49 2.51 -11.33 -10.00
C LEU A 49 1.19 -11.97 -9.54
N LEU A 50 0.39 -11.24 -8.74
CA LEU A 50 -0.86 -11.76 -8.21
C LEU A 50 -1.93 -11.96 -9.29
N ARG A 51 -2.17 -10.97 -10.15
CA ARG A 51 -3.26 -11.00 -11.14
C ARG A 51 -2.94 -11.79 -12.39
N ALA A 52 -1.76 -11.55 -12.98
CA ALA A 52 -1.42 -12.10 -14.28
C ALA A 52 -0.73 -13.46 -14.16
N ASP A 53 0.26 -13.58 -13.28
CA ASP A 53 1.07 -14.81 -13.21
C ASP A 53 0.40 -15.89 -12.34
N MET A 54 -0.17 -15.49 -11.20
CA MET A 54 -0.82 -16.42 -10.25
C MET A 54 -2.33 -16.56 -10.47
N GLY A 55 -2.91 -15.81 -11.42
CA GLY A 55 -4.33 -15.91 -11.77
C GLY A 55 -5.31 -15.55 -10.64
N ARG A 56 -4.89 -14.79 -9.62
CA ARG A 56 -5.78 -14.37 -8.52
C ARG A 56 -6.88 -13.48 -9.05
N SER A 57 -8.11 -13.61 -8.54
CA SER A 57 -9.22 -12.71 -8.88
C SER A 57 -8.96 -11.27 -8.39
N VAL A 58 -9.76 -10.30 -8.86
CA VAL A 58 -9.67 -8.91 -8.36
C VAL A 58 -9.93 -8.86 -6.86
N GLU A 59 -10.89 -9.64 -6.36
CA GLU A 59 -11.20 -9.71 -4.93
C GLU A 59 -10.04 -10.30 -4.13
N GLN A 60 -9.38 -11.34 -4.64
CA GLN A 60 -8.21 -11.93 -4.00
C GLN A 60 -7.01 -10.97 -3.98
N LEU A 61 -6.80 -10.20 -5.05
CA LEU A 61 -5.81 -9.14 -5.09
C LEU A 61 -6.13 -8.06 -4.04
N ARG A 62 -7.37 -7.56 -4.02
CA ARG A 62 -7.81 -6.52 -3.08
C ARG A 62 -7.56 -6.97 -1.64
N LYS A 63 -7.99 -8.19 -1.32
CA LYS A 63 -7.77 -8.81 0.00
C LYS A 63 -6.28 -8.87 0.34
N ALA A 64 -5.44 -9.42 -0.55
CA ALA A 64 -4.00 -9.54 -0.29
C ALA A 64 -3.32 -8.17 -0.10
N MET A 65 -3.68 -7.15 -0.88
CA MET A 65 -3.13 -5.81 -0.75
C MET A 65 -3.52 -5.15 0.58
N LEU A 66 -4.77 -5.32 1.02
CA LEU A 66 -5.24 -4.82 2.32
C LEU A 66 -4.53 -5.51 3.48
N GLU A 67 -4.42 -6.85 3.43
CA GLU A 67 -3.70 -7.64 4.43
C GLU A 67 -2.24 -7.21 4.54
N MET A 68 -1.50 -7.14 3.43
CA MET A 68 -0.10 -6.71 3.45
C MET A 68 0.10 -5.28 3.97
N ALA A 69 -0.81 -4.36 3.62
CA ALA A 69 -0.73 -2.98 4.08
C ALA A 69 -1.04 -2.85 5.57
N ALA A 70 -2.05 -3.57 6.05
CA ALA A 70 -2.42 -3.60 7.47
C ALA A 70 -1.29 -4.23 8.31
N ASP A 71 -0.73 -5.35 7.85
CA ASP A 71 0.42 -6.02 8.46
C ASP A 71 1.68 -5.14 8.51
N ALA A 72 1.87 -4.26 7.53
CA ALA A 72 2.98 -3.31 7.54
C ALA A 72 2.82 -2.28 8.67
N LEU A 73 1.58 -1.84 8.92
CA LEU A 73 1.24 -0.84 9.93
C LEU A 73 1.00 -1.44 11.32
N GLY A 74 0.86 -2.76 11.43
CA GLY A 74 0.45 -3.43 12.67
C GLY A 74 -1.02 -3.16 13.00
N LEU A 75 -1.87 -3.11 11.98
CA LEU A 75 -3.31 -2.89 12.05
C LEU A 75 -4.06 -4.11 11.53
N GLU A 76 -5.38 -4.15 11.73
CA GLU A 76 -6.25 -5.08 11.03
C GLU A 76 -6.68 -4.49 9.67
N PRO A 77 -6.96 -5.32 8.64
CA PRO A 77 -7.41 -4.82 7.33
C PRO A 77 -8.60 -3.86 7.39
N GLY A 78 -9.51 -4.07 8.35
CA GLY A 78 -10.67 -3.19 8.59
C GLY A 78 -10.31 -1.78 9.06
N ASP A 79 -9.13 -1.57 9.65
CA ASP A 79 -8.66 -0.24 10.08
C ASP A 79 -8.18 0.63 8.91
N LEU A 80 -7.92 0.00 7.75
CA LEU A 80 -7.59 0.69 6.49
C LEU A 80 -8.82 0.95 5.63
N GLU A 81 -9.91 0.23 5.89
CA GLU A 81 -11.18 0.51 5.24
C GLU A 81 -11.67 1.88 5.72
N ARG A 82 -11.92 2.77 4.76
CA ARG A 82 -12.50 4.08 5.07
C ARG A 82 -13.84 3.81 5.77
N PRO A 83 -14.14 4.41 6.94
CA PRO A 83 -15.52 4.42 7.42
C PRO A 83 -16.39 4.99 6.30
N ALA A 84 -17.57 4.39 6.08
CA ALA A 84 -18.52 4.70 5.02
C ALA A 84 -19.11 6.12 5.15
N LEU A 85 -18.26 7.13 5.07
CA LEU A 85 -18.62 8.54 5.04
C LEU A 85 -17.95 9.13 3.80
N LEU A 86 -18.78 9.76 2.96
CA LEU A 86 -18.56 10.20 1.58
C LEU A 86 -18.94 9.18 0.49
N THR A 87 -20.08 8.52 0.64
CA THR A 87 -21.09 8.63 -0.44
C THR A 87 -21.84 9.94 -0.20
N GLU A 88 -22.00 10.74 -1.26
CA GLU A 88 -22.57 12.10 -1.29
C GLU A 88 -21.55 13.25 -1.13
N ALA A 89 -20.99 13.66 -2.27
CA ALA A 89 -20.91 15.04 -2.72
C ALA A 89 -20.93 15.06 -4.25
#